data_AF-A0A2P8CV10-F1
#
_entry.id   AF-A0A2P8CV10-F1
#
_cell.length_a   1.000
_cell.length_b   1.000
_cell.length_c   1.000
_cell.angle_alpha   90.00
_cell.angle_beta   90.00
_cell.angle_gamma   90.00
#
_symmetry.space_group_name_H-M   'P 1'
#
loop_
_entity.id
_entity.type
_entity.pdbx_description
1 polymer ?
#
loop_
_entity_poly.entity_id
_entity_poly.type
_entity_poly.pdbx_seq_one_letter_code
_entity_poly.pdbx_strand_id
1 'polypeptide(L)'
;MKKTLPLLLAATLAGGSYSAYAQITLKQDYKNNTAAPIGTFQQIQFKEGGFSTLFPIANTDGKEFWTCSDRGVNVDCSSANPAACHPTYDKMFCFPAYAPKIHRIKLNGDSVQVLQTITMKRPDGTTATGVLNPAGFGSKDAEKASTDTVLDCSAFATKIAAKDQWALDPEGLVVDKNNNFWISEENGPTIWKMDASGKALARYTPYASQTGSASIDIQIDTVFKTRKNNRGFESMAMAPNGKLYTIIQSPLLNPSKTIGESTEVHRMLEIDPVTNATRMFAYLNEGVIGASGPDQIRMSDWKIGDMAAVNDSTFLVIEAATRGNTVRKNIYLVNIAQATPITSALYNGKTVEALVDSAGLAGEGIKAIRKKLFIDLTANGWPAELDKSEGLAIINDSTLAVGNDNDFGQVCPNADGIAIATGTLSHVLVYGLKGANKIPNLYTPVTPPTTVHDIDAVSLVRLYPNPATRDAVLEFDLAQRTDISVDVYDIQGRKAAATINRNQVTGSQSIRIAASGFHNGFYMVQLRAGSQKMQYKLVVAR
;
A
#
# COMPACT_ATOMS: atom_id res chain seq x y z
N MET A 1 -36.13 -74.21 3.73
CA MET A 1 -37.16 -73.37 4.38
C MET A 1 -37.00 -71.93 3.92
N LYS A 2 -37.94 -71.41 3.12
CA LYS A 2 -38.01 -69.99 2.74
C LYS A 2 -38.70 -69.22 3.88
N LYS A 3 -38.09 -68.15 4.37
CA LYS A 3 -38.81 -67.04 5.02
C LYS A 3 -38.20 -65.71 4.60
N THR A 4 -39.06 -64.92 3.99
CA THR A 4 -38.94 -63.53 3.57
C THR A 4 -38.73 -62.61 4.78
N LEU A 5 -37.83 -61.62 4.63
CA LEU A 5 -37.57 -60.56 5.61
C LEU A 5 -38.07 -59.22 5.02
N PRO A 6 -38.78 -58.37 5.79
CA PRO A 6 -39.34 -57.13 5.28
C PRO A 6 -38.33 -55.98 5.28
N LEU A 7 -38.58 -55.06 4.34
CA LEU A 7 -37.89 -53.82 4.06
C LEU A 7 -38.01 -52.85 5.24
N LEU A 8 -36.88 -52.39 5.82
CA LEU A 8 -36.85 -51.21 6.69
C LEU A 8 -36.27 -50.03 5.91
N LEU A 9 -37.09 -49.01 5.72
CA LEU A 9 -36.77 -47.75 5.08
C LEU A 9 -35.96 -46.88 6.06
N ALA A 10 -34.65 -46.78 5.87
CA ALA A 10 -33.81 -45.82 6.58
C ALA A 10 -33.79 -44.51 5.79
N ALA A 11 -34.49 -43.49 6.31
CA ALA A 11 -34.42 -42.13 5.80
C ALA A 11 -33.03 -41.55 6.08
N THR A 12 -32.20 -41.42 5.06
CA THR A 12 -30.97 -40.63 5.13
C THR A 12 -31.34 -39.14 5.11
N LEU A 13 -31.21 -38.50 6.27
CA LEU A 13 -31.13 -37.04 6.39
C LEU A 13 -29.87 -36.55 5.66
N ALA A 14 -30.02 -36.21 4.38
CA ALA A 14 -29.04 -35.41 3.65
C ALA A 14 -29.21 -33.94 4.09
N GLY A 15 -28.65 -33.61 5.25
CA GLY A 15 -28.63 -32.26 5.80
C GLY A 15 -27.30 -31.55 5.54
N GLY A 16 -27.22 -30.84 4.40
CA GLY A 16 -26.54 -29.54 4.26
C GLY A 16 -25.01 -29.45 4.43
N SER A 17 -24.28 -29.48 3.31
CA SER A 17 -22.98 -28.80 3.17
C SER A 17 -22.81 -28.13 1.80
N TYR A 18 -23.88 -27.55 1.24
CA TYR A 18 -23.79 -26.69 0.04
C TYR A 18 -23.98 -25.22 0.46
N SER A 19 -22.94 -24.52 0.95
CA SER A 19 -23.04 -23.04 1.01
C SER A 19 -21.77 -22.20 1.24
N ALA A 20 -20.56 -22.75 1.39
CA ALA A 20 -19.40 -21.87 1.63
C ALA A 20 -18.86 -21.19 0.34
N TYR A 21 -18.82 -21.90 -0.78
CA TYR A 21 -18.22 -21.41 -2.02
C TYR A 21 -19.13 -20.51 -2.88
N ALA A 22 -20.44 -20.48 -2.62
CA ALA A 22 -21.38 -19.68 -3.42
C ALA A 22 -21.38 -18.17 -3.05
N GLN A 23 -20.57 -17.76 -2.06
CA GLN A 23 -20.61 -16.42 -1.47
C GLN A 23 -19.41 -15.53 -1.80
N ILE A 24 -18.35 -16.08 -2.41
CA ILE A 24 -17.22 -15.33 -2.98
C ILE A 24 -17.24 -15.59 -4.48
N THR A 25 -17.01 -14.56 -5.30
CA THR A 25 -17.00 -14.70 -6.75
C THR A 25 -16.00 -13.75 -7.35
N LEU A 26 -15.05 -14.26 -8.14
CA LEU A 26 -14.25 -13.44 -9.04
C LEU A 26 -15.20 -12.74 -10.03
N LYS A 27 -15.31 -11.42 -9.92
CA LYS A 27 -16.18 -10.60 -10.77
C LYS A 27 -15.53 -10.32 -12.09
N GLN A 28 -14.28 -9.91 -12.04
CA GLN A 28 -13.55 -9.49 -13.23
C GLN A 28 -12.04 -9.49 -12.98
N ASP A 29 -11.31 -9.81 -14.04
CA ASP A 29 -9.87 -9.68 -14.15
C ASP A 29 -9.55 -8.52 -15.12
N TYR A 30 -8.84 -7.50 -14.64
CA TYR A 30 -8.42 -6.34 -15.43
C TYR A 30 -6.92 -6.41 -15.70
N LYS A 31 -6.49 -6.16 -16.94
CA LYS A 31 -5.08 -6.33 -17.34
C LYS A 31 -4.43 -5.02 -17.75
N ASN A 32 -3.17 -4.79 -17.37
CA ASN A 32 -2.39 -3.64 -17.81
C ASN A 32 -1.84 -3.81 -19.24
N ASN A 33 -2.73 -3.73 -20.23
CA ASN A 33 -2.38 -3.98 -21.64
C ASN A 33 -1.50 -2.88 -22.26
N THR A 34 -1.49 -1.68 -21.68
CA THR A 34 -0.87 -0.48 -22.26
C THR A 34 0.24 0.09 -21.38
N ALA A 35 0.96 -0.78 -20.66
CA ALA A 35 2.11 -0.38 -19.86
C ALA A 35 3.18 0.35 -20.68
N ALA A 36 3.71 1.45 -20.14
CA ALA A 36 4.78 2.22 -20.76
C ALA A 36 6.08 1.40 -20.81
N PRO A 37 6.93 1.56 -21.84
CA PRO A 37 8.21 0.86 -21.90
C PRO A 37 9.20 1.43 -20.86
N ILE A 38 9.95 0.54 -20.21
CA ILE A 38 11.14 0.89 -19.40
C ILE A 38 12.36 1.00 -20.31
N GLY A 39 12.59 -0.02 -21.13
CA GLY A 39 13.75 -0.13 -22.00
C GLY A 39 13.90 -1.53 -22.58
N THR A 40 14.96 -1.74 -23.36
CA THR A 40 15.29 -3.04 -23.95
C THR A 40 16.55 -3.60 -23.31
N PHE A 41 16.49 -4.85 -22.84
CA PHE A 41 17.65 -5.57 -22.29
C PHE A 41 17.59 -7.02 -22.77
N GLN A 42 18.72 -7.59 -23.23
CA GLN A 42 18.77 -8.93 -23.85
C GLN A 42 17.68 -9.16 -24.91
N GLN A 43 17.45 -8.17 -25.77
CA GLN A 43 16.42 -8.18 -26.83
C GLN A 43 14.96 -8.26 -26.32
N ILE A 44 14.72 -8.21 -25.02
CA ILE A 44 13.39 -8.15 -24.41
C ILE A 44 13.02 -6.68 -24.16
N GLN A 45 11.83 -6.27 -24.61
CA GLN A 45 11.27 -4.95 -24.29
C GLN A 45 10.53 -5.04 -22.95
N PHE A 46 11.13 -4.48 -21.91
CA PHE A 46 10.54 -4.38 -20.59
C PHE A 46 9.58 -3.19 -20.50
N LYS A 47 8.51 -3.36 -19.72
CA LYS A 47 7.45 -2.37 -19.50
C LYS A 47 7.18 -2.20 -18.02
N GLU A 48 6.58 -1.06 -17.66
CA GLU A 48 6.12 -0.80 -16.29
C GLU A 48 5.16 -1.89 -15.81
N GLY A 49 5.24 -2.21 -14.52
CA GLY A 49 4.46 -3.25 -13.90
C GLY A 49 4.78 -3.34 -12.42
N GLY A 50 4.69 -4.55 -11.87
CA GLY A 50 4.97 -4.87 -10.49
C GLY A 50 4.01 -4.21 -9.51
N PHE A 51 2.71 -4.42 -9.67
CA PHE A 51 1.68 -3.87 -8.77
C PHE A 51 1.71 -4.54 -7.39
N SER A 52 2.75 -4.26 -6.59
CA SER A 52 2.97 -4.88 -5.27
C SER A 52 1.88 -4.54 -4.25
N THR A 53 1.21 -3.40 -4.43
CA THR A 53 0.20 -2.89 -3.48
C THR A 53 -1.03 -2.31 -4.17
N LEU A 54 -2.17 -2.24 -3.47
CA LEU A 54 -3.36 -1.50 -3.93
C LEU A 54 -3.97 -0.69 -2.77
N PHE A 55 -4.15 0.62 -2.98
CA PHE A 55 -4.86 1.49 -2.05
C PHE A 55 -6.05 2.16 -2.74
N PRO A 56 -7.29 1.96 -2.27
CA PRO A 56 -8.48 2.48 -2.96
C PRO A 56 -8.58 4.00 -2.87
N ILE A 57 -8.98 4.64 -3.97
CA ILE A 57 -9.25 6.08 -4.03
C ILE A 57 -10.74 6.33 -3.81
N ALA A 58 -11.08 7.06 -2.75
CA ALA A 58 -12.46 7.39 -2.43
C ALA A 58 -13.14 8.20 -3.56
N ASN A 59 -14.47 8.08 -3.65
CA ASN A 59 -15.31 8.80 -4.63
C ASN A 59 -14.99 8.48 -6.11
N THR A 60 -14.55 7.25 -6.39
CA THR A 60 -14.24 6.75 -7.76
C THR A 60 -15.03 5.50 -8.14
N ASP A 61 -16.17 5.27 -7.47
CA ASP A 61 -17.01 4.07 -7.63
C ASP A 61 -16.26 2.73 -7.44
N GLY A 62 -15.17 2.76 -6.67
CA GLY A 62 -14.32 1.58 -6.43
C GLY A 62 -13.49 1.17 -7.63
N LYS A 63 -13.20 2.08 -8.56
CA LYS A 63 -12.49 1.79 -9.81
C LYS A 63 -11.09 2.38 -9.88
N GLU A 64 -10.68 3.23 -8.93
CA GLU A 64 -9.34 3.82 -8.95
C GLU A 64 -8.55 3.49 -7.69
N PHE A 65 -7.25 3.26 -7.90
CA PHE A 65 -6.32 2.83 -6.86
C PHE A 65 -4.99 3.56 -7.01
N TRP A 66 -4.31 3.77 -5.89
CA TRP A 66 -2.87 3.94 -5.90
C TRP A 66 -2.19 2.56 -5.84
N THR A 67 -1.09 2.41 -6.55
CA THR A 67 -0.22 1.23 -6.53
C THR A 67 1.24 1.70 -6.64
N CYS A 68 2.21 0.84 -6.37
CA CYS A 68 3.62 1.09 -6.69
C CYS A 68 4.12 0.03 -7.66
N SER A 69 5.21 0.34 -8.37
CA SER A 69 6.03 -0.63 -9.05
C SER A 69 7.01 -1.27 -8.06
N ASP A 70 7.41 -2.51 -8.26
CA ASP A 70 8.60 -3.15 -7.64
C ASP A 70 9.90 -2.32 -7.93
N ARG A 71 11.04 -2.67 -7.34
CA ARG A 71 12.35 -2.01 -7.48
C ARG A 71 12.83 -1.82 -8.92
N GLY A 72 12.28 -2.56 -9.88
CA GLY A 72 12.70 -2.56 -11.27
C GLY A 72 13.21 -3.92 -11.73
N VAL A 73 13.41 -4.02 -13.04
CA VAL A 73 13.77 -5.28 -13.70
C VAL A 73 15.09 -5.83 -13.15
N ASN A 74 15.01 -6.98 -12.49
CA ASN A 74 16.15 -7.72 -11.97
C ASN A 74 16.06 -9.19 -12.36
N VAL A 75 17.19 -9.80 -12.70
CA VAL A 75 17.30 -11.16 -13.23
C VAL A 75 18.19 -11.99 -12.32
N ASP A 76 17.80 -13.23 -12.02
CA ASP A 76 18.63 -14.14 -11.24
C ASP A 76 19.93 -14.48 -11.97
N CYS A 77 21.08 -14.32 -11.32
CA CYS A 77 22.38 -14.62 -11.91
C CYS A 77 23.33 -15.40 -10.99
N SER A 78 22.77 -16.14 -10.02
CA SER A 78 23.52 -16.92 -9.04
C SER A 78 24.35 -18.10 -9.61
N SER A 79 24.17 -18.44 -10.89
CA SER A 79 24.97 -19.44 -11.61
C SER A 79 25.73 -18.84 -12.80
N ALA A 80 25.67 -17.52 -12.99
CA ALA A 80 26.15 -16.84 -14.19
C ALA A 80 27.67 -16.59 -14.19
N ASN A 81 28.22 -16.25 -13.03
CA ASN A 81 29.60 -15.78 -12.88
C ASN A 81 30.54 -16.89 -12.36
N PRO A 82 31.84 -16.89 -12.72
CA PRO A 82 32.81 -17.85 -12.18
C PRO A 82 32.83 -17.84 -10.65
N ALA A 83 32.99 -19.01 -10.04
CA ALA A 83 32.95 -19.18 -8.58
C ALA A 83 33.93 -18.27 -7.80
N ALA A 84 35.05 -17.86 -8.43
CA ALA A 84 36.04 -16.98 -7.81
C ALA A 84 35.58 -15.52 -7.62
N CYS A 85 34.55 -15.08 -8.32
CA CYS A 85 33.99 -13.73 -8.22
C CYS A 85 32.46 -13.70 -8.10
N HIS A 86 31.83 -14.85 -7.93
CA HIS A 86 30.39 -14.96 -7.73
C HIS A 86 29.97 -14.30 -6.39
N PRO A 87 29.07 -13.29 -6.41
CA PRO A 87 28.52 -12.68 -5.21
C PRO A 87 27.72 -13.68 -4.35
N THR A 88 27.60 -13.41 -3.06
CA THR A 88 26.78 -14.26 -2.15
C THR A 88 25.27 -14.13 -2.43
N TYR A 89 24.86 -13.03 -3.03
CA TYR A 89 23.54 -12.78 -3.57
C TYR A 89 23.74 -12.04 -4.89
N ASP A 90 23.35 -12.69 -5.99
CA ASP A 90 23.60 -12.17 -7.33
C ASP A 90 22.28 -11.99 -8.08
N LYS A 91 21.93 -10.71 -8.23
CA LYS A 91 20.84 -10.22 -9.05
C LYS A 91 21.44 -9.24 -10.04
N MET A 92 21.06 -9.39 -11.30
CA MET A 92 21.46 -8.48 -12.37
C MET A 92 20.37 -7.43 -12.57
N PHE A 93 20.70 -6.17 -12.30
CA PHE A 93 19.82 -5.02 -12.45
C PHE A 93 19.91 -4.52 -13.90
N CYS A 94 18.90 -4.83 -14.72
CA CYS A 94 18.91 -4.53 -16.15
C CYS A 94 18.94 -3.02 -16.43
N PHE A 95 18.32 -2.23 -15.53
CA PHE A 95 18.25 -0.78 -15.63
C PHE A 95 18.64 -0.17 -14.27
N PRO A 96 19.94 -0.08 -13.92
CA PRO A 96 20.38 0.36 -12.58
C PRO A 96 19.97 1.80 -12.21
N ALA A 97 19.65 2.62 -13.20
CA ALA A 97 19.13 3.98 -13.01
C ALA A 97 17.59 4.02 -12.89
N TYR A 98 16.89 2.89 -12.97
CA TYR A 98 15.44 2.83 -12.78
C TYR A 98 15.08 3.30 -11.37
N ALA A 99 14.10 4.19 -11.32
CA ALA A 99 13.52 4.70 -10.10
C ALA A 99 12.11 4.12 -9.95
N PRO A 100 11.80 3.45 -8.83
CA PRO A 100 10.45 2.96 -8.55
C PRO A 100 9.41 4.06 -8.59
N LYS A 101 8.17 3.69 -8.89
CA LYS A 101 7.07 4.61 -9.21
C LYS A 101 5.85 4.33 -8.37
N ILE A 102 5.10 5.39 -8.10
CA ILE A 102 3.73 5.34 -7.60
C ILE A 102 2.82 5.62 -8.79
N HIS A 103 1.82 4.78 -9.01
CA HIS A 103 0.85 4.93 -10.08
C HIS A 103 -0.55 5.17 -9.52
N ARG A 104 -1.27 6.13 -10.10
CA ARG A 104 -2.74 6.15 -10.03
C ARG A 104 -3.27 5.31 -11.17
N ILE A 105 -4.00 4.26 -10.86
CA ILE A 105 -4.60 3.39 -11.86
C ILE A 105 -6.12 3.46 -11.82
N LYS A 106 -6.74 3.18 -12.97
CA LYS A 106 -8.19 3.07 -13.14
C LYS A 106 -8.58 1.78 -13.85
N LEU A 107 -9.58 1.11 -13.32
CA LEU A 107 -10.23 -0.04 -13.92
C LEU A 107 -11.29 0.45 -14.91
N ASN A 108 -11.11 0.12 -16.19
CA ASN A 108 -12.02 0.54 -17.25
C ASN A 108 -12.15 -0.54 -18.33
N GLY A 109 -13.38 -0.95 -18.65
CA GLY A 109 -13.61 -2.10 -19.54
C GLY A 109 -12.99 -3.35 -18.92
N ASP A 110 -12.04 -3.98 -19.59
CA ASP A 110 -11.21 -5.12 -19.17
C ASP A 110 -9.74 -4.74 -18.90
N SER A 111 -9.45 -3.44 -18.82
CA SER A 111 -8.09 -2.91 -18.77
C SER A 111 -7.80 -2.13 -17.49
N VAL A 112 -6.54 -2.17 -17.08
CA VAL A 112 -5.95 -1.22 -16.13
C VAL A 112 -5.36 -0.06 -16.93
N GLN A 113 -5.79 1.16 -16.61
CA GLN A 113 -5.25 2.39 -17.18
C GLN A 113 -4.41 3.13 -16.15
N VAL A 114 -3.15 3.42 -16.46
CA VAL A 114 -2.31 4.29 -15.65
C VAL A 114 -2.67 5.75 -15.96
N LEU A 115 -3.27 6.44 -14.99
CA LEU A 115 -3.69 7.84 -15.11
C LEU A 115 -2.59 8.83 -14.73
N GLN A 116 -1.75 8.43 -13.78
CA GLN A 116 -0.67 9.27 -13.26
C GLN A 116 0.49 8.38 -12.83
N THR A 117 1.71 8.87 -13.03
CA THR A 117 2.95 8.25 -12.56
C THR A 117 3.75 9.29 -11.79
N ILE A 118 4.20 8.90 -10.59
CA ILE A 118 5.02 9.72 -9.71
C ILE A 118 6.29 8.93 -9.43
N THR A 119 7.45 9.47 -9.81
CA THR A 119 8.74 8.86 -9.50
C THR A 119 9.07 9.06 -8.02
N MET A 120 9.50 7.99 -7.34
CA MET A 120 9.99 8.08 -5.96
C MET A 120 11.35 8.79 -5.92
N LYS A 121 11.52 9.72 -5.00
CA LYS A 121 12.63 10.67 -4.94
C LYS A 121 13.25 10.74 -3.55
N ARG A 122 14.53 11.07 -3.55
CA ARG A 122 15.33 11.39 -2.37
C ARG A 122 14.85 12.69 -1.70
N PRO A 123 15.30 12.98 -0.47
CA PRO A 123 14.98 14.25 0.21
C PRO A 123 15.51 15.50 -0.51
N ASP A 124 16.53 15.39 -1.36
CA ASP A 124 17.02 16.50 -2.17
C ASP A 124 16.20 16.71 -3.46
N GLY A 125 15.24 15.83 -3.76
CA GLY A 125 14.39 15.88 -4.95
C GLY A 125 14.93 15.13 -6.17
N THR A 126 16.15 14.59 -6.11
CA THR A 126 16.68 13.70 -7.15
C THR A 126 16.02 12.31 -7.07
N THR A 127 16.17 11.51 -8.12
CA THR A 127 15.53 10.19 -8.19
C THR A 127 16.18 9.19 -7.23
N ALA A 128 15.35 8.42 -6.53
CA ALA A 128 15.76 7.17 -5.89
C ALA A 128 16.13 6.13 -6.97
N THR A 129 16.65 4.98 -6.56
CA THR A 129 16.87 3.83 -7.44
C THR A 129 16.20 2.60 -6.84
N GLY A 130 16.17 1.47 -7.57
CA GLY A 130 15.80 0.18 -7.00
C GLY A 130 16.93 -0.85 -7.03
N VAL A 131 18.19 -0.38 -6.96
CA VAL A 131 19.34 -1.27 -6.79
C VAL A 131 19.46 -1.74 -5.32
N LEU A 132 20.66 -2.08 -4.85
CA LEU A 132 20.89 -2.51 -3.47
C LEU A 132 21.21 -1.31 -2.56
N ASN A 133 20.73 -1.37 -1.30
CA ASN A 133 21.21 -0.47 -0.25
C ASN A 133 22.69 -0.73 0.08
N PRO A 134 23.41 0.23 0.70
CA PRO A 134 24.79 0.06 1.13
C PRO A 134 24.97 -1.05 2.16
N ALA A 135 26.21 -1.52 2.32
CA ALA A 135 26.55 -2.47 3.36
C ALA A 135 26.23 -1.89 4.75
N GLY A 136 25.55 -2.68 5.59
CA GLY A 136 25.11 -2.24 6.92
C GLY A 136 23.76 -1.50 6.95
N PHE A 137 23.16 -1.22 5.79
CA PHE A 137 21.85 -0.56 5.64
C PHE A 137 20.83 -1.42 4.90
N GLY A 138 20.90 -2.74 5.08
CA GLY A 138 20.04 -3.71 4.39
C GLY A 138 20.83 -4.75 3.61
N SER A 139 22.01 -4.37 3.13
CA SER A 139 22.88 -5.28 2.36
C SER A 139 24.18 -5.62 3.09
N LYS A 140 24.92 -6.59 2.57
CA LYS A 140 26.29 -6.97 2.97
C LYS A 140 27.31 -6.55 1.91
N ASP A 141 28.58 -6.45 2.28
CA ASP A 141 29.65 -6.09 1.32
C ASP A 141 29.79 -7.07 0.16
N ALA A 142 29.58 -8.36 0.43
CA ALA A 142 29.67 -9.45 -0.54
C ALA A 142 28.50 -9.49 -1.54
N GLU A 143 27.42 -8.74 -1.29
CA GLU A 143 26.31 -8.59 -2.22
C GLU A 143 26.63 -7.46 -3.19
N LYS A 144 26.44 -7.70 -4.49
CA LYS A 144 26.82 -6.77 -5.56
C LYS A 144 25.62 -6.57 -6.49
N ALA A 145 25.42 -5.35 -6.93
CA ALA A 145 24.38 -5.00 -7.90
C ALA A 145 24.94 -5.22 -9.31
N SER A 146 24.97 -6.46 -9.77
CA SER A 146 25.48 -6.81 -11.09
C SER A 146 24.66 -6.10 -12.18
N THR A 147 25.29 -5.70 -13.27
CA THR A 147 24.63 -5.07 -14.43
C THR A 147 24.81 -5.89 -15.70
N ASP A 148 25.68 -6.90 -15.64
CA ASP A 148 25.99 -7.85 -16.70
C ASP A 148 26.64 -9.09 -16.07
N THR A 149 26.77 -10.16 -16.85
CA THR A 149 27.53 -11.36 -16.48
C THR A 149 28.98 -11.22 -16.95
N VAL A 150 29.90 -11.97 -16.34
CA VAL A 150 31.31 -12.02 -16.76
C VAL A 150 31.79 -13.46 -16.89
N LEU A 151 32.68 -13.70 -17.85
CA LEU A 151 33.43 -14.96 -17.96
C LEU A 151 34.82 -14.88 -17.31
N ASP A 152 35.30 -13.66 -17.05
CA ASP A 152 36.57 -13.37 -16.40
C ASP A 152 36.32 -12.43 -15.21
N CYS A 153 36.76 -12.85 -14.03
CA CYS A 153 36.65 -12.09 -12.80
C CYS A 153 37.37 -10.75 -12.83
N SER A 154 38.38 -10.58 -13.70
CA SER A 154 39.06 -9.29 -13.88
C SER A 154 38.10 -8.19 -14.37
N ALA A 155 37.05 -8.57 -15.11
CA ALA A 155 36.05 -7.65 -15.64
C ALA A 155 34.90 -7.35 -14.67
N PHE A 156 34.73 -8.14 -13.60
CA PHE A 156 33.56 -8.07 -12.72
C PHE A 156 33.33 -6.67 -12.13
N ALA A 157 34.40 -5.98 -11.71
CA ALA A 157 34.31 -4.64 -11.14
C ALA A 157 33.74 -3.59 -12.12
N THR A 158 33.79 -3.84 -13.42
CA THR A 158 33.22 -2.95 -14.46
C THR A 158 31.74 -3.23 -14.74
N LYS A 159 31.19 -4.33 -14.19
CA LYS A 159 29.83 -4.84 -14.43
C LYS A 159 28.98 -4.82 -13.17
N ILE A 160 29.26 -3.87 -12.27
CA ILE A 160 28.48 -3.63 -11.05
C ILE A 160 28.06 -2.17 -11.00
N ALA A 161 26.82 -1.93 -10.57
CA ALA A 161 26.34 -0.61 -10.24
C ALA A 161 26.72 -0.24 -8.81
N ALA A 162 26.84 1.06 -8.55
CA ALA A 162 26.98 1.56 -7.20
C ALA A 162 25.72 1.25 -6.38
N LYS A 163 25.91 0.88 -5.12
CA LYS A 163 24.83 0.78 -4.13
C LYS A 163 24.30 2.17 -3.81
N ASP A 164 23.03 2.23 -3.40
CA ASP A 164 22.35 3.48 -3.15
C ASP A 164 21.64 3.47 -1.79
N GLN A 165 21.97 4.41 -0.91
CA GLN A 165 21.32 4.56 0.39
C GLN A 165 19.81 4.84 0.29
N TRP A 166 19.38 5.40 -0.85
CA TRP A 166 17.98 5.69 -1.16
C TRP A 166 17.40 4.68 -2.16
N ALA A 167 17.98 3.48 -2.24
CA ALA A 167 17.36 2.36 -2.94
C ALA A 167 16.06 1.95 -2.27
N LEU A 168 15.07 1.61 -3.09
CA LEU A 168 13.74 1.18 -2.68
C LEU A 168 13.36 -0.09 -3.44
N ASP A 169 12.85 -1.05 -2.69
CA ASP A 169 11.99 -2.11 -3.21
C ASP A 169 10.61 -2.02 -2.54
N PRO A 170 9.68 -1.25 -3.11
CA PRO A 170 8.46 -0.87 -2.42
C PRO A 170 7.35 -1.91 -2.61
N GLU A 171 6.82 -2.42 -1.49
CA GLU A 171 5.89 -3.56 -1.52
C GLU A 171 4.48 -3.23 -1.00
N GLY A 172 4.34 -2.18 -0.18
CA GLY A 172 3.06 -1.76 0.40
C GLY A 172 2.90 -0.24 0.37
N LEU A 173 1.69 0.26 0.12
CA LEU A 173 1.40 1.70 0.06
C LEU A 173 0.08 2.06 0.73
N VAL A 174 0.10 3.14 1.51
CA VAL A 174 -1.11 3.84 1.98
C VAL A 174 -0.99 5.34 1.81
N VAL A 175 -2.12 6.03 1.77
CA VAL A 175 -2.17 7.50 1.64
C VAL A 175 -2.78 8.09 2.91
N ASP A 176 -2.08 9.06 3.52
CA ASP A 176 -2.61 9.79 4.68
C ASP A 176 -3.58 10.92 4.29
N LYS A 177 -4.26 11.49 5.29
CA LYS A 177 -5.21 12.60 5.10
C LYS A 177 -4.62 13.88 4.49
N ASN A 178 -3.28 14.01 4.48
CA ASN A 178 -2.56 15.14 3.89
C ASN A 178 -2.03 14.79 2.48
N ASN A 179 -2.47 13.67 1.90
CA ASN A 179 -2.00 13.13 0.62
C ASN A 179 -0.51 12.76 0.59
N ASN A 180 0.08 12.45 1.74
CA ASN A 180 1.41 11.83 1.74
C ASN A 180 1.28 10.33 1.51
N PHE A 181 2.21 9.78 0.75
CA PHE A 181 2.37 8.35 0.57
C PHE A 181 3.22 7.78 1.71
N TRP A 182 2.82 6.61 2.20
CA TRP A 182 3.58 5.81 3.15
C TRP A 182 3.86 4.46 2.52
N ILE A 183 5.14 4.12 2.39
CA ILE A 183 5.59 3.01 1.55
C ILE A 183 6.45 2.07 2.39
N SER A 184 6.06 0.80 2.53
CA SER A 184 6.96 -0.24 3.05
C SER A 184 7.96 -0.67 1.99
N GLU A 185 9.15 -1.04 2.45
CA GLU A 185 10.27 -1.35 1.57
C GLU A 185 11.03 -2.60 2.06
N GLU A 186 11.39 -3.50 1.13
CA GLU A 186 11.85 -4.85 1.42
C GLU A 186 13.35 -4.96 1.76
N ASN A 187 14.21 -4.23 1.04
CA ASN A 187 15.66 -4.32 1.21
C ASN A 187 16.15 -3.59 2.47
N GLY A 188 15.47 -2.60 3.00
CA GLY A 188 15.95 -1.78 4.11
C GLY A 188 15.42 -2.14 5.50
N PRO A 189 14.69 -3.25 5.70
CA PRO A 189 13.24 -3.14 5.82
C PRO A 189 12.79 -1.77 6.40
N THR A 190 12.40 -0.84 5.53
CA THR A 190 12.08 0.55 5.94
C THR A 190 10.64 0.94 5.63
N ILE A 191 10.19 2.07 6.20
CA ILE A 191 8.94 2.73 5.82
C ILE A 191 9.22 4.18 5.47
N TRP A 192 8.90 4.57 4.25
CA TRP A 192 9.11 5.93 3.76
C TRP A 192 7.81 6.71 3.79
N LYS A 193 7.87 7.91 4.36
CA LYS A 193 6.85 8.94 4.14
C LYS A 193 7.31 9.82 2.99
N MET A 194 6.49 9.98 1.97
CA MET A 194 6.75 10.82 0.81
C MET A 194 5.62 11.83 0.61
N ASP A 195 5.94 13.03 0.13
CA ASP A 195 4.93 13.98 -0.30
C ASP A 195 4.24 13.53 -1.60
N ALA A 196 3.20 14.27 -2.00
CA ALA A 196 2.44 13.99 -3.22
C ALA A 196 3.26 14.05 -4.52
N SER A 197 4.50 14.57 -4.49
CA SER A 197 5.43 14.61 -5.63
C SER A 197 6.41 13.44 -5.66
N GLY A 198 6.33 12.53 -4.67
CA GLY A 198 7.20 11.38 -4.49
C GLY A 198 8.47 11.66 -3.70
N LYS A 199 8.64 12.86 -3.12
CA LYS A 199 9.85 13.23 -2.37
C LYS A 199 9.79 12.72 -0.94
N ALA A 200 10.84 12.02 -0.52
CA ALA A 200 10.98 11.53 0.85
C ALA A 200 11.00 12.67 1.88
N LEU A 201 10.14 12.54 2.90
CA LEU A 201 10.00 13.46 4.03
C LEU A 201 10.54 12.85 5.33
N ALA A 202 10.36 11.54 5.51
CA ALA A 202 10.83 10.78 6.67
C ALA A 202 11.05 9.32 6.28
N ARG A 203 11.95 8.62 6.97
CA ARG A 203 12.17 7.19 6.78
C ARG A 203 12.31 6.48 8.12
N TYR A 204 11.36 5.62 8.44
CA TYR A 204 11.42 4.75 9.60
C TYR A 204 12.30 3.55 9.27
N THR A 205 13.36 3.34 10.04
CA THR A 205 14.41 2.37 9.70
C THR A 205 15.07 1.78 10.94
N PRO A 206 15.45 0.49 10.92
CA PRO A 206 16.21 -0.08 12.03
C PRO A 206 17.64 0.47 12.10
N TYR A 207 18.05 1.30 11.14
CA TYR A 207 19.41 1.81 10.97
C TYR A 207 19.64 3.26 11.44
N ALA A 208 18.62 3.95 11.96
CA ALA A 208 18.68 5.39 12.21
C ALA A 208 19.79 5.81 13.21
N SER A 209 20.17 4.92 14.13
CA SER A 209 21.23 5.16 15.12
C SER A 209 22.65 4.81 14.63
N GLN A 210 22.81 4.35 13.39
CA GLN A 210 24.11 3.97 12.84
C GLN A 210 24.82 5.16 12.20
N THR A 211 26.16 5.17 12.24
CA THR A 211 26.97 6.12 11.48
C THR A 211 26.61 6.07 9.99
N GLY A 212 26.33 7.23 9.40
CA GLY A 212 25.90 7.35 8.01
C GLY A 212 24.39 7.36 7.81
N SER A 213 23.58 7.29 8.87
CA SER A 213 22.14 7.52 8.78
C SER A 213 21.82 8.95 8.31
N ALA A 214 20.66 9.12 7.68
CA ALA A 214 20.18 10.41 7.20
C ALA A 214 19.45 11.17 8.32
N SER A 215 19.41 12.51 8.24
CA SER A 215 18.72 13.35 9.22
C SER A 215 17.20 13.15 9.29
N ILE A 216 16.61 12.55 8.26
CA ILE A 216 15.17 12.22 8.20
C ILE A 216 14.88 10.79 8.69
N ASP A 217 15.90 10.04 9.10
CA ASP A 217 15.74 8.67 9.58
C ASP A 217 15.17 8.65 11.00
N ILE A 218 14.13 7.84 11.22
CA ILE A 218 13.44 7.65 12.49
C ILE A 218 13.66 6.19 12.93
N GLN A 219 14.08 5.97 14.16
CA GLN A 219 14.43 4.63 14.63
C GLN A 219 13.18 3.76 14.86
N ILE A 220 13.18 2.57 14.27
CA ILE A 220 12.32 1.44 14.67
C ILE A 220 13.16 0.33 15.30
N ASP A 221 12.55 -0.73 15.82
CA ASP A 221 13.30 -1.79 16.51
C ASP A 221 14.41 -2.40 15.63
N THR A 222 15.63 -2.53 16.17
CA THR A 222 16.79 -3.03 15.43
C THR A 222 16.69 -4.51 15.07
N VAL A 223 15.75 -5.27 15.63
CA VAL A 223 15.56 -6.68 15.29
C VAL A 223 15.26 -6.89 13.81
N PHE A 224 14.64 -5.92 13.14
CA PHE A 224 14.35 -6.01 11.71
C PHE A 224 15.62 -6.07 10.84
N LYS A 225 16.80 -5.72 11.37
CA LYS A 225 18.09 -5.98 10.69
C LYS A 225 18.35 -7.47 10.44
N THR A 226 17.68 -8.35 11.19
CA THR A 226 17.83 -9.81 11.09
C THR A 226 16.90 -10.43 10.05
N ARG A 227 16.20 -9.62 9.25
CA ARG A 227 15.41 -10.13 8.12
C ARG A 227 16.27 -11.00 7.19
N LYS A 228 15.64 -11.97 6.53
CA LYS A 228 16.29 -12.70 5.44
C LYS A 228 16.54 -11.75 4.26
N ASN A 229 17.58 -12.01 3.45
CA ASN A 229 17.86 -11.16 2.30
C ASN A 229 16.67 -11.12 1.34
N ASN A 230 16.26 -9.94 0.85
CA ASN A 230 15.09 -9.79 -0.03
C ASN A 230 13.82 -10.39 0.60
N ARG A 231 13.53 -10.04 1.86
CA ARG A 231 12.40 -10.53 2.70
C ARG A 231 12.04 -9.52 3.81
N GLY A 232 11.83 -8.26 3.46
CA GLY A 232 11.61 -7.12 4.36
C GLY A 232 10.17 -6.83 4.66
N PHE A 233 9.81 -5.55 4.82
CA PHE A 233 8.42 -5.18 5.03
C PHE A 233 7.65 -5.29 3.72
N GLU A 234 6.71 -6.23 3.68
CA GLU A 234 5.93 -6.49 2.46
C GLU A 234 4.67 -5.62 2.40
N SER A 235 4.03 -5.44 3.55
CA SER A 235 2.64 -5.00 3.58
C SER A 235 2.52 -3.62 4.22
N MET A 236 1.46 -2.87 3.90
CA MET A 236 1.17 -1.61 4.60
C MET A 236 -0.33 -1.38 4.78
N ALA A 237 -0.77 -1.08 6.00
CA ALA A 237 -2.12 -0.59 6.27
C ALA A 237 -2.10 0.66 7.16
N MET A 238 -3.06 1.56 6.92
CA MET A 238 -3.38 2.66 7.82
C MET A 238 -4.73 2.40 8.45
N ALA A 239 -4.77 2.25 9.76
CA ALA A 239 -6.02 2.11 10.51
C ALA A 239 -6.78 3.45 10.56
N PRO A 240 -8.11 3.43 10.79
CA PRO A 240 -8.92 4.66 10.95
C PRO A 240 -8.40 5.64 12.00
N ASN A 241 -7.79 5.14 13.09
CA ASN A 241 -7.13 5.95 14.11
C ASN A 241 -5.82 6.64 13.64
N GLY A 242 -5.40 6.44 12.39
CA GLY A 242 -4.22 7.05 11.77
C GLY A 242 -2.90 6.31 12.02
N LYS A 243 -2.92 5.19 12.74
CA LYS A 243 -1.72 4.37 12.96
C LYS A 243 -1.40 3.51 11.75
N LEU A 244 -0.11 3.28 11.55
CA LEU A 244 0.43 2.47 10.46
C LEU A 244 0.76 1.07 10.96
N TYR A 245 0.55 0.08 10.09
CA TYR A 245 0.86 -1.31 10.35
C TYR A 245 1.56 -1.92 9.14
N THR A 246 2.60 -2.71 9.39
CA THR A 246 3.32 -3.48 8.38
C THR A 246 3.72 -4.83 8.93
N ILE A 247 3.88 -5.85 8.09
CA ILE A 247 4.36 -7.17 8.49
C ILE A 247 5.62 -7.50 7.70
N ILE A 248 6.62 -8.06 8.39
CA ILE A 248 7.78 -8.64 7.72
C ILE A 248 7.36 -9.85 6.86
N GLN A 249 7.83 -9.89 5.62
CA GLN A 249 7.43 -10.86 4.61
C GLN A 249 7.66 -12.30 5.07
N SER A 250 8.85 -12.60 5.61
CA SER A 250 9.21 -13.92 6.15
C SER A 250 9.71 -13.82 7.59
N PRO A 251 9.70 -14.93 8.36
CA PRO A 251 10.23 -14.93 9.71
C PRO A 251 11.66 -14.38 9.80
N LEU A 252 11.94 -13.65 10.87
CA LEU A 252 13.25 -13.06 11.11
C LEU A 252 14.28 -14.15 11.43
N LEU A 253 15.53 -13.98 10.98
CA LEU A 253 16.63 -14.91 11.24
C LEU A 253 17.27 -14.67 12.62
N ASN A 254 16.43 -14.54 13.65
CA ASN A 254 16.83 -14.12 14.99
C ASN A 254 16.70 -15.28 16.01
N PRO A 255 17.78 -15.73 16.67
CA PRO A 255 19.15 -15.21 16.59
C PRO A 255 19.96 -15.81 15.42
N SER A 256 19.41 -16.78 14.68
CA SER A 256 20.13 -17.46 13.61
C SER A 256 19.22 -17.89 12.47
N LYS A 257 19.84 -18.22 11.33
CA LYS A 257 19.15 -18.79 10.16
C LYS A 257 18.36 -20.05 10.53
N THR A 258 18.94 -20.95 11.32
CA THR A 258 18.29 -22.20 11.73
C THR A 258 16.99 -21.96 12.49
N ILE A 259 16.98 -20.97 13.40
CA ILE A 259 15.78 -20.61 14.16
C ILE A 259 14.75 -19.93 13.26
N GLY A 260 15.17 -18.92 12.49
CA GLY A 260 14.25 -18.18 11.61
C GLY A 260 13.63 -19.01 10.49
N GLU A 261 14.33 -20.03 9.98
CA GLU A 261 13.76 -20.92 8.95
C GLU A 261 12.88 -22.05 9.54
N SER A 262 12.84 -22.17 10.87
CA SER A 262 12.11 -23.23 11.59
C SER A 262 11.07 -22.66 12.57
N THR A 263 10.44 -21.55 12.21
CA THR A 263 9.44 -20.86 13.06
C THR A 263 8.25 -20.40 12.24
N GLU A 264 7.08 -20.41 12.86
CA GLU A 264 5.84 -19.85 12.29
C GLU A 264 5.76 -18.33 12.49
N VAL A 265 6.67 -17.74 13.27
CA VAL A 265 6.55 -16.37 13.77
C VAL A 265 7.07 -15.33 12.76
N HIS A 266 6.15 -14.53 12.24
CA HIS A 266 6.40 -13.22 11.66
C HIS A 266 6.13 -12.13 12.71
N ARG A 267 6.66 -10.93 12.48
CA ARG A 267 6.37 -9.75 13.31
C ARG A 267 5.58 -8.72 12.54
N MET A 268 4.45 -8.30 13.10
CA MET A 268 3.73 -7.09 12.68
C MET A 268 4.25 -5.91 13.51
N LEU A 269 4.63 -4.82 12.84
CA LEU A 269 5.00 -3.55 13.44
C LEU A 269 3.83 -2.58 13.34
N GLU A 270 3.50 -1.94 14.46
CA GLU A 270 2.68 -0.72 14.49
C GLU A 270 3.57 0.50 14.70
N ILE A 271 3.22 1.59 14.03
CA ILE A 271 3.77 2.92 14.26
C ILE A 271 2.63 3.91 14.51
N ASP A 272 2.77 4.71 15.55
CA ASP A 272 2.04 5.96 15.73
C ASP A 272 2.81 7.09 15.03
N PRO A 273 2.35 7.60 13.87
CA PRO A 273 3.10 8.58 13.09
C PRO A 273 3.12 9.99 13.69
N VAL A 274 2.38 10.23 14.79
CA VAL A 274 2.39 11.51 15.51
C VAL A 274 3.50 11.53 16.56
N THR A 275 3.69 10.41 17.26
CA THR A 275 4.64 10.31 18.37
C THR A 275 5.92 9.54 18.02
N ASN A 276 5.94 8.86 16.87
CA ASN A 276 6.93 7.86 16.46
C ASN A 276 6.99 6.62 17.38
N ALA A 277 6.02 6.46 18.29
CA ALA A 277 5.96 5.29 19.15
C ALA A 277 5.70 4.03 18.32
N THR A 278 6.34 2.92 18.70
CA THR A 278 6.19 1.64 18.02
C THR A 278 5.78 0.54 18.97
N ARG A 279 5.06 -0.46 18.46
CA ARG A 279 4.79 -1.73 19.13
C ARG A 279 4.85 -2.87 18.13
N MET A 280 5.20 -4.07 18.57
CA MET A 280 5.23 -5.26 17.71
C MET A 280 4.27 -6.32 18.22
N PHE A 281 3.82 -7.19 17.31
CA PHE A 281 2.97 -8.34 17.60
C PHE A 281 3.45 -9.58 16.85
N ALA A 282 3.29 -10.76 17.45
CA ALA A 282 3.56 -12.02 16.78
C ALA A 282 2.40 -12.38 15.83
N TYR A 283 2.71 -12.59 14.57
CA TYR A 283 1.82 -13.14 13.54
C TYR A 283 2.29 -14.54 13.20
N LEU A 284 1.41 -15.54 13.21
CA LEU A 284 1.79 -16.93 12.90
C LEU A 284 1.35 -17.31 11.48
N ASN A 285 2.25 -17.87 10.68
CA ASN A 285 1.90 -18.55 9.43
C ASN A 285 1.25 -19.93 9.71
N GLU A 286 0.82 -20.67 8.69
CA GLU A 286 0.16 -21.99 8.87
C GLU A 286 1.13 -23.16 9.10
N GLY A 287 2.43 -22.90 9.27
CA GLY A 287 3.42 -23.94 9.56
C GLY A 287 3.63 -24.92 8.40
N VAL A 288 3.82 -26.20 8.71
CA VAL A 288 4.13 -27.23 7.69
C VAL A 288 2.83 -27.75 7.06
N ILE A 289 2.71 -27.66 5.74
CA ILE A 289 1.54 -28.15 4.99
C ILE A 289 1.98 -29.19 3.95
N GLY A 290 1.23 -30.30 3.87
CA GLY A 290 1.48 -31.40 2.95
C GLY A 290 2.34 -32.52 3.55
N ALA A 291 2.37 -33.66 2.86
CA ALA A 291 3.16 -34.82 3.26
C ALA A 291 4.66 -34.55 3.05
N SER A 292 5.52 -35.15 3.89
CA SER A 292 6.97 -35.05 3.76
C SER A 292 7.40 -35.44 2.34
N GLY A 293 8.16 -34.56 1.69
CA GLY A 293 8.56 -34.73 0.30
C GLY A 293 8.85 -33.42 -0.41
N PRO A 294 9.02 -33.46 -1.75
CA PRO A 294 9.33 -32.28 -2.55
C PRO A 294 8.22 -31.23 -2.54
N ASP A 295 6.97 -31.65 -2.32
CA ASP A 295 5.78 -30.81 -2.33
C ASP A 295 5.38 -30.31 -0.92
N GLN A 296 6.18 -30.58 0.12
CA GLN A 296 5.87 -30.14 1.48
C GLN A 296 6.23 -28.66 1.66
N ILE A 297 5.24 -27.81 1.93
CA ILE A 297 5.49 -26.42 2.36
C ILE A 297 6.16 -26.46 3.74
N ARG A 298 7.30 -25.77 3.87
CA ARG A 298 8.02 -25.58 5.15
C ARG A 298 7.68 -24.23 5.76
N MET A 299 8.02 -24.09 7.04
CA MET A 299 7.99 -22.81 7.76
C MET A 299 8.74 -21.68 7.02
N SER A 300 9.87 -22.00 6.37
CA SER A 300 10.67 -21.03 5.60
C SER A 300 10.08 -20.58 4.26
N ASP A 301 9.01 -21.23 3.78
CA ASP A 301 8.45 -20.99 2.45
C ASP A 301 7.31 -19.95 2.49
N TRP A 302 6.84 -19.58 3.69
CA TRP A 302 5.77 -18.61 3.88
C TRP A 302 6.21 -17.17 3.65
N LYS A 303 5.34 -16.44 2.96
CA LYS A 303 5.49 -15.03 2.61
C LYS A 303 4.18 -14.31 2.91
N ILE A 304 4.28 -13.12 3.49
CA ILE A 304 3.20 -12.13 3.46
C ILE A 304 3.18 -11.51 2.06
N GLY A 305 2.02 -11.10 1.58
CA GLY A 305 1.87 -10.21 0.42
C GLY A 305 1.50 -8.80 0.91
N ASP A 306 0.30 -8.32 0.58
CA ASP A 306 -0.20 -7.02 1.06
C ASP A 306 -1.24 -7.13 2.19
N MET A 307 -1.59 -6.01 2.81
CA MET A 307 -2.58 -5.93 3.88
C MET A 307 -3.50 -4.70 3.76
N ALA A 308 -4.71 -4.78 4.31
CA ALA A 308 -5.66 -3.66 4.33
C ALA A 308 -6.37 -3.56 5.69
N ALA A 309 -6.56 -2.34 6.20
CA ALA A 309 -7.28 -2.13 7.45
C ALA A 309 -8.80 -2.27 7.25
N VAL A 310 -9.42 -3.13 8.06
CA VAL A 310 -10.88 -3.23 8.20
C VAL A 310 -11.35 -2.22 9.24
N ASN A 311 -10.65 -2.11 10.36
CA ASN A 311 -10.86 -1.12 11.42
C ASN A 311 -9.58 -0.98 12.26
N ASP A 312 -9.66 -0.29 13.40
CA ASP A 312 -8.52 -0.01 14.29
C ASP A 312 -7.77 -1.24 14.83
N SER A 313 -8.38 -2.42 14.80
CA SER A 313 -7.80 -3.64 15.35
C SER A 313 -7.92 -4.86 14.44
N THR A 314 -8.47 -4.70 13.25
CA THR A 314 -8.79 -5.80 12.34
C THR A 314 -8.30 -5.47 10.94
N PHE A 315 -7.64 -6.42 10.28
CA PHE A 315 -7.03 -6.25 8.97
C PHE A 315 -7.34 -7.47 8.09
N LEU A 316 -7.26 -7.29 6.77
CA LEU A 316 -7.06 -8.38 5.83
C LEU A 316 -5.58 -8.49 5.51
N VAL A 317 -5.03 -9.69 5.41
CA VAL A 317 -3.61 -9.95 5.12
C VAL A 317 -3.51 -11.07 4.09
N ILE A 318 -2.75 -10.85 3.02
CA ILE A 318 -2.37 -11.90 2.08
C ILE A 318 -1.22 -12.71 2.68
N GLU A 319 -1.34 -14.03 2.68
CA GLU A 319 -0.29 -14.96 3.06
C GLU A 319 -0.24 -16.09 2.01
N ALA A 320 0.95 -16.34 1.49
CA ALA A 320 1.19 -17.29 0.42
C ALA A 320 2.40 -18.18 0.68
N ALA A 321 2.34 -19.41 0.15
CA ALA A 321 3.46 -20.34 0.11
C ALA A 321 3.28 -21.30 -1.07
N THR A 322 4.37 -21.56 -1.77
CA THR A 322 4.41 -22.50 -2.90
C THR A 322 5.60 -23.43 -2.73
N ARG A 323 5.37 -24.75 -2.80
CA ARG A 323 6.44 -25.75 -2.85
C ARG A 323 6.00 -26.94 -3.69
N GLY A 324 6.72 -27.17 -4.79
CA GLY A 324 6.32 -28.17 -5.79
C GLY A 324 4.89 -27.90 -6.27
N ASN A 325 4.01 -28.90 -6.16
CA ASN A 325 2.60 -28.75 -6.55
C ASN A 325 1.69 -28.21 -5.42
N THR A 326 2.20 -28.02 -4.21
CA THR A 326 1.38 -27.47 -3.10
C THR A 326 1.44 -25.95 -3.14
N VAL A 327 0.29 -25.33 -3.36
CA VAL A 327 0.13 -23.88 -3.44
C VAL A 327 -0.89 -23.40 -2.41
N ARG A 328 -0.55 -22.34 -1.68
CA ARG A 328 -1.43 -21.58 -0.79
C ARG A 328 -1.36 -20.12 -1.19
N LYS A 329 -2.51 -19.52 -1.49
CA LYS A 329 -2.67 -18.09 -1.74
C LYS A 329 -3.93 -17.65 -1.00
N ASN A 330 -3.77 -17.21 0.24
CA ASN A 330 -4.89 -17.00 1.15
C ASN A 330 -4.95 -15.54 1.60
N ILE A 331 -6.16 -15.04 1.81
CA ILE A 331 -6.42 -13.81 2.55
C ILE A 331 -6.98 -14.21 3.91
N TYR A 332 -6.38 -13.71 4.98
CA TYR A 332 -6.83 -13.91 6.35
C TYR A 332 -7.47 -12.64 6.90
N LEU A 333 -8.55 -12.79 7.66
CA LEU A 333 -9.05 -11.76 8.57
C LEU A 333 -8.26 -11.88 9.88
N VAL A 334 -7.51 -10.85 10.23
CA VAL A 334 -6.60 -10.84 11.38
C VAL A 334 -7.07 -9.81 12.40
N ASN A 335 -6.98 -10.13 13.69
CA ASN A 335 -7.39 -9.24 14.78
C ASN A 335 -6.31 -9.15 15.86
N ILE A 336 -5.93 -7.93 16.20
CA ILE A 336 -4.86 -7.63 17.16
C ILE A 336 -5.37 -7.23 18.55
N ALA A 337 -6.69 -7.11 18.75
CA ALA A 337 -7.27 -6.51 19.96
C ALA A 337 -6.90 -7.25 21.27
N GLN A 338 -6.63 -8.56 21.17
CA GLN A 338 -6.21 -9.41 22.28
C GLN A 338 -4.75 -9.89 22.18
N ALA A 339 -4.00 -9.41 21.20
CA ALA A 339 -2.60 -9.78 21.02
C ALA A 339 -1.74 -9.10 22.10
N THR A 340 -0.80 -9.86 22.66
CA THR A 340 0.18 -9.33 23.61
C THR A 340 1.27 -8.58 22.83
N PRO A 341 1.54 -7.29 23.12
CA PRO A 341 2.70 -6.62 22.53
C PRO A 341 4.00 -7.36 22.87
N ILE A 342 4.84 -7.56 21.87
CA ILE A 342 6.17 -8.17 22.01
C ILE A 342 7.27 -7.13 21.85
N THR A 343 8.44 -7.45 22.36
CA THR A 343 9.67 -6.67 22.21
C THR A 343 10.77 -7.56 21.65
N SER A 344 11.95 -6.99 21.44
CA SER A 344 13.15 -7.76 21.06
C SER A 344 13.93 -8.31 22.25
N ALA A 345 13.39 -8.20 23.46
CA ALA A 345 13.95 -8.85 24.64
C ALA A 345 13.85 -10.38 24.54
N LEU A 346 14.62 -11.06 25.40
CA LEU A 346 14.54 -12.51 25.56
C LEU A 346 13.39 -12.88 26.50
N TYR A 347 12.67 -13.92 26.14
CA TYR A 347 11.60 -14.56 26.92
C TYR A 347 12.15 -15.89 27.41
N ASN A 348 12.49 -15.96 28.70
CA ASN A 348 13.14 -17.12 29.31
C ASN A 348 14.40 -17.59 28.52
N GLY A 349 15.24 -16.63 28.12
CA GLY A 349 16.47 -16.87 27.36
C GLY A 349 16.28 -17.11 25.86
N LYS A 350 15.05 -17.07 25.34
CA LYS A 350 14.74 -17.27 23.90
C LYS A 350 14.29 -15.98 23.23
N THR A 351 14.61 -15.83 21.95
CA THR A 351 13.98 -14.81 21.10
C THR A 351 12.53 -15.20 20.80
N VAL A 352 11.71 -14.25 20.32
CA VAL A 352 10.32 -14.55 19.93
C VAL A 352 10.27 -15.63 18.85
N GLU A 353 11.17 -15.60 17.87
CA GLU A 353 11.26 -16.61 16.81
C GLU A 353 11.62 -17.99 17.37
N ALA A 354 12.45 -18.07 18.41
CA ALA A 354 12.80 -19.31 19.10
C ALA A 354 11.67 -19.87 20.00
N LEU A 355 10.54 -19.16 20.10
CA LEU A 355 9.30 -19.70 20.65
C LEU A 355 8.50 -20.50 19.62
N VAL A 356 8.92 -20.48 18.35
CA VAL A 356 8.51 -21.38 17.23
C VAL A 356 7.05 -21.24 16.79
N ASP A 357 6.10 -21.41 17.68
CA ASP A 357 4.69 -21.58 17.37
C ASP A 357 3.77 -20.99 18.47
N SER A 358 2.46 -21.20 18.32
CA SER A 358 1.45 -20.75 19.28
C SER A 358 1.66 -21.31 20.69
N ALA A 359 2.12 -22.57 20.82
CA ALA A 359 2.30 -23.22 22.11
C ALA A 359 3.53 -22.64 22.84
N GLY A 360 4.63 -22.43 22.13
CA GLY A 360 5.82 -21.81 22.71
C GLY A 360 5.59 -20.35 23.10
N LEU A 361 4.84 -19.58 22.29
CA LEU A 361 4.42 -18.22 22.66
C LEU A 361 3.54 -18.21 23.92
N ALA A 362 2.54 -19.10 23.99
CA ALA A 362 1.66 -19.21 25.14
C ALA A 362 2.39 -19.60 26.43
N GLY A 363 3.44 -20.42 26.33
CA GLY A 363 4.32 -20.77 27.46
C GLY A 363 4.98 -19.56 28.12
N GLU A 364 5.21 -18.49 27.37
CA GLU A 364 5.75 -17.21 27.86
C GLU A 364 4.66 -16.14 28.09
N GLY A 365 3.39 -16.54 28.11
CA GLY A 365 2.24 -15.64 28.32
C GLY A 365 1.94 -14.71 27.13
N ILE A 366 2.49 -14.99 25.95
CA ILE A 366 2.30 -14.18 24.74
C ILE A 366 1.10 -14.73 23.96
N LYS A 367 0.13 -13.86 23.68
CA LYS A 367 -0.96 -14.13 22.75
C LYS A 367 -0.58 -13.59 21.37
N ALA A 368 -0.42 -14.48 20.40
CA ALA A 368 -0.26 -14.08 19.00
C ALA A 368 -1.53 -13.38 18.46
N ILE A 369 -1.38 -12.68 17.34
CA ILE A 369 -2.49 -12.16 16.54
C ILE A 369 -3.42 -13.32 16.19
N ARG A 370 -4.72 -13.11 16.35
CA ARG A 370 -5.73 -14.09 15.92
C ARG A 370 -5.97 -13.93 14.43
N LYS A 371 -5.93 -15.02 13.67
CA LYS A 371 -6.30 -15.02 12.25
C LYS A 371 -7.37 -16.06 11.96
N LYS A 372 -8.17 -15.79 10.94
CA LYS A 372 -9.18 -16.70 10.39
C LYS A 372 -9.11 -16.62 8.86
N LEU A 373 -9.07 -17.78 8.19
CA LEU A 373 -9.14 -17.81 6.72
C LEU A 373 -10.39 -17.06 6.26
N PHE A 374 -10.20 -16.08 5.39
CA PHE A 374 -11.27 -15.28 4.81
C PHE A 374 -11.52 -15.69 3.36
N ILE A 375 -10.46 -15.77 2.55
CA ILE A 375 -10.55 -16.20 1.15
C ILE A 375 -9.37 -17.11 0.83
N ASP A 376 -9.65 -18.26 0.22
CA ASP A 376 -8.66 -19.05 -0.53
C ASP A 376 -8.73 -18.58 -2.00
N LEU A 377 -7.72 -17.85 -2.46
CA LEU A 377 -7.74 -17.22 -3.78
C LEU A 377 -7.74 -18.28 -4.88
N THR A 378 -6.95 -19.35 -4.72
CA THR A 378 -6.89 -20.47 -5.66
C THR A 378 -8.26 -21.14 -5.79
N ALA A 379 -8.95 -21.41 -4.68
CA ALA A 379 -10.28 -22.00 -4.71
C ALA A 379 -11.37 -21.06 -5.27
N ASN A 380 -11.10 -19.76 -5.39
CA ASN A 380 -12.05 -18.74 -5.84
C ASN A 380 -11.68 -18.10 -7.18
N GLY A 381 -10.83 -18.75 -7.97
CA GLY A 381 -10.58 -18.39 -9.37
C GLY A 381 -9.34 -17.55 -9.62
N TRP A 382 -8.40 -17.49 -8.67
CA TRP A 382 -7.07 -16.92 -8.93
C TRP A 382 -6.38 -17.67 -10.09
N PRO A 383 -5.93 -16.98 -11.15
CA PRO A 383 -5.26 -17.62 -12.27
C PRO A 383 -3.93 -18.25 -11.86
N ALA A 384 -3.70 -19.50 -12.27
CA ALA A 384 -2.53 -20.28 -11.82
C ALA A 384 -1.20 -19.76 -12.40
N GLU A 385 -1.25 -19.05 -13.52
CA GLU A 385 -0.11 -18.39 -14.15
C GLU A 385 0.39 -17.14 -13.40
N LEU A 386 -0.42 -16.59 -12.48
CA LEU A 386 -0.05 -15.46 -11.64
C LEU A 386 0.56 -15.97 -10.33
N ASP A 387 1.89 -15.90 -10.22
CA ASP A 387 2.59 -16.43 -9.05
C ASP A 387 2.45 -15.54 -7.81
N LYS A 388 2.61 -14.22 -7.93
CA LYS A 388 2.56 -13.32 -6.76
C LYS A 388 1.18 -12.71 -6.58
N SER A 389 0.39 -13.26 -5.65
CA SER A 389 -0.81 -12.57 -5.18
C SER A 389 -0.40 -11.48 -4.21
N GLU A 390 -0.51 -10.24 -4.65
CA GLU A 390 -0.10 -9.04 -3.92
C GLU A 390 -1.17 -7.97 -4.08
N GLY A 391 -0.94 -6.73 -3.64
CA GLY A 391 -1.89 -5.64 -3.77
C GLY A 391 -3.29 -5.90 -3.23
N LEU A 392 -3.60 -5.44 -2.02
CA LEU A 392 -4.88 -5.71 -1.38
C LEU A 392 -5.67 -4.44 -1.08
N ALA A 393 -6.79 -4.24 -1.78
CA ALA A 393 -7.69 -3.12 -1.51
C ALA A 393 -9.10 -3.58 -1.09
N ILE A 394 -9.61 -2.99 -0.01
CA ILE A 394 -11.02 -3.09 0.37
C ILE A 394 -11.78 -1.96 -0.32
N ILE A 395 -12.66 -2.29 -1.27
CA ILE A 395 -13.49 -1.28 -1.96
C ILE A 395 -14.70 -0.94 -1.08
N ASN A 396 -15.37 -1.96 -0.54
CA ASN A 396 -16.46 -1.86 0.42
C ASN A 396 -16.64 -3.21 1.13
N ASP A 397 -17.66 -3.34 1.98
CA ASP A 397 -17.92 -4.56 2.76
C ASP A 397 -18.25 -5.81 1.92
N SER A 398 -18.51 -5.63 0.63
CA SER A 398 -18.97 -6.64 -0.31
C SER A 398 -18.04 -6.77 -1.52
N THR A 399 -16.94 -6.02 -1.59
CA THR A 399 -16.05 -6.02 -2.76
C THR A 399 -14.61 -5.72 -2.33
N LEU A 400 -13.67 -6.52 -2.86
CA LEU A 400 -12.23 -6.31 -2.73
C LEU A 400 -11.55 -6.40 -4.09
N ALA A 401 -10.35 -5.82 -4.20
CA ALA A 401 -9.46 -6.00 -5.33
C ALA A 401 -8.14 -6.63 -4.86
N VAL A 402 -7.60 -7.54 -5.67
CA VAL A 402 -6.30 -8.18 -5.48
C VAL A 402 -5.44 -7.95 -6.71
N GLY A 403 -4.22 -7.46 -6.55
CA GLY A 403 -3.25 -7.25 -7.63
C GLY A 403 -2.33 -8.46 -7.82
N ASN A 404 -1.51 -8.42 -8.85
CA ASN A 404 -0.30 -9.24 -8.88
C ASN A 404 0.92 -8.37 -9.18
N ASP A 405 1.99 -8.62 -8.45
CA ASP A 405 3.32 -8.32 -8.95
C ASP A 405 3.65 -9.35 -10.05
N ASN A 406 4.16 -8.84 -11.17
CA ASN A 406 4.50 -9.65 -12.33
C ASN A 406 6.01 -9.73 -12.56
N ASP A 407 6.85 -9.22 -11.65
CA ASP A 407 8.31 -9.17 -11.78
C ASP A 407 8.75 -8.55 -13.12
N PHE A 408 7.98 -7.57 -13.62
CA PHE A 408 8.15 -6.95 -14.95
C PHE A 408 8.08 -7.91 -16.14
N GLY A 409 7.43 -9.08 -15.97
CA GLY A 409 7.14 -10.03 -17.03
C GLY A 409 8.36 -10.85 -17.48
N GLN A 410 9.26 -11.21 -16.56
CA GLN A 410 10.41 -12.06 -16.85
C GLN A 410 10.66 -13.16 -15.81
N VAL A 411 11.45 -14.14 -16.21
CA VAL A 411 12.02 -15.18 -15.35
C VAL A 411 13.45 -15.51 -15.79
N CYS A 412 14.24 -16.11 -14.90
CA CYS A 412 15.53 -16.73 -15.24
C CYS A 412 15.65 -18.11 -14.56
N PRO A 413 15.08 -19.17 -15.14
CA PRO A 413 14.94 -20.46 -14.47
C PRO A 413 16.28 -21.12 -14.08
N ASN A 414 17.35 -20.83 -14.82
CA ASN A 414 18.69 -21.36 -14.58
C ASN A 414 19.53 -20.49 -13.63
N ALA A 415 19.04 -19.29 -13.30
CA ALA A 415 19.78 -18.25 -12.61
C ALA A 415 21.14 -17.92 -13.27
N ASP A 416 21.23 -18.01 -14.60
CA ASP A 416 22.44 -17.79 -15.40
C ASP A 416 22.53 -16.35 -15.95
N GLY A 417 21.65 -15.45 -15.50
CA GLY A 417 21.56 -14.09 -15.97
C GLY A 417 20.93 -13.94 -17.36
N ILE A 418 20.38 -15.01 -17.95
CA ILE A 418 19.66 -14.95 -19.23
C ILE A 418 18.16 -14.85 -18.93
N ALA A 419 17.60 -13.67 -19.18
CA ALA A 419 16.18 -13.42 -18.97
C ALA A 419 15.32 -14.08 -20.06
N ILE A 420 14.15 -14.56 -19.67
CA ILE A 420 13.11 -15.07 -20.55
C ILE A 420 11.84 -14.25 -20.29
N ALA A 421 11.27 -13.67 -21.35
CA ALA A 421 10.00 -12.97 -21.26
C ALA A 421 8.85 -13.97 -21.03
N THR A 422 8.04 -13.74 -20.00
CA THR A 422 6.86 -14.57 -19.70
C THR A 422 5.62 -14.09 -20.45
N GLY A 423 5.56 -12.80 -20.76
CA GLY A 423 4.35 -12.14 -21.26
C GLY A 423 3.30 -11.88 -20.17
N THR A 424 3.58 -12.21 -18.91
CA THR A 424 2.68 -11.96 -17.78
C THR A 424 2.55 -10.46 -17.55
N LEU A 425 1.31 -9.96 -17.60
CA LEU A 425 0.99 -8.56 -17.32
C LEU A 425 0.76 -8.35 -15.82
N SER A 426 0.68 -7.10 -15.39
CA SER A 426 0.08 -6.78 -14.08
C SER A 426 -1.44 -6.77 -14.21
N HIS A 427 -2.12 -7.36 -13.24
CA HIS A 427 -3.56 -7.53 -13.18
C HIS A 427 -4.12 -6.86 -11.93
N VAL A 428 -5.41 -6.53 -11.98
CA VAL A 428 -6.23 -6.26 -10.81
C VAL A 428 -7.47 -7.12 -10.91
N LEU A 429 -7.66 -8.04 -9.95
CA LEU A 429 -8.77 -8.97 -9.89
C LEU A 429 -9.76 -8.50 -8.84
N VAL A 430 -11.02 -8.27 -9.24
CA VAL A 430 -12.08 -7.81 -8.34
C VAL A 430 -12.93 -8.99 -7.91
N TYR A 431 -13.07 -9.18 -6.60
CA TYR A 431 -13.91 -10.22 -6.01
C TYR A 431 -15.12 -9.59 -5.33
N GLY A 432 -16.29 -10.21 -5.54
CA GLY A 432 -17.52 -9.87 -4.84
C GLY A 432 -17.80 -10.85 -3.71
N LEU A 433 -18.31 -10.32 -2.62
CA LEU A 433 -18.58 -11.02 -1.37
C LEU A 433 -20.06 -10.90 -1.04
N LYS A 434 -20.65 -11.97 -0.48
CA LYS A 434 -22.05 -12.03 -0.11
C LYS A 434 -22.23 -12.75 1.22
N GLY A 435 -23.38 -12.51 1.87
CA GLY A 435 -23.78 -13.25 3.06
C GLY A 435 -22.75 -13.18 4.18
N ALA A 436 -22.34 -14.35 4.67
CA ALA A 436 -21.39 -14.49 5.79
C ALA A 436 -19.94 -14.16 5.40
N ASN A 437 -19.63 -14.06 4.11
CA ASN A 437 -18.29 -13.70 3.61
C ASN A 437 -18.13 -12.19 3.34
N LYS A 438 -19.14 -11.37 3.64
CA LYS A 438 -18.94 -9.92 3.70
C LYS A 438 -17.91 -9.55 4.77
N ILE A 439 -17.15 -8.48 4.55
CA ILE A 439 -16.14 -8.02 5.49
C ILE A 439 -16.84 -7.52 6.76
N PRO A 440 -16.60 -8.13 7.93
CA PRO A 440 -17.32 -7.78 9.15
C PRO A 440 -16.75 -6.49 9.77
N ASN A 441 -17.63 -5.64 10.30
CA ASN A 441 -17.24 -4.42 11.03
C ASN A 441 -16.25 -3.55 10.26
N LEU A 442 -16.41 -3.46 8.93
CA LEU A 442 -15.66 -2.53 8.10
C LEU A 442 -15.96 -1.11 8.58
N TYR A 443 -14.91 -0.39 8.93
CA TYR A 443 -15.01 1.02 9.25
C TYR A 443 -15.48 1.77 8.01
N THR A 444 -16.71 2.27 8.07
CA THR A 444 -17.18 3.29 7.16
C THR A 444 -17.00 4.63 7.87
N PRO A 445 -16.23 5.57 7.30
CA PRO A 445 -16.24 6.93 7.81
C PRO A 445 -17.70 7.36 7.91
N VAL A 446 -18.14 7.73 9.12
CA VAL A 446 -19.43 8.38 9.27
C VAL A 446 -19.29 9.72 8.59
N THR A 447 -19.63 9.78 7.30
CA THR A 447 -19.98 11.05 6.70
C THR A 447 -21.27 11.46 7.40
N PRO A 448 -21.30 12.57 8.17
CA PRO A 448 -22.58 13.24 8.37
C PRO A 448 -23.19 13.40 6.97
N PRO A 449 -24.51 13.24 6.77
CA PRO A 449 -25.10 13.36 5.44
C PRO A 449 -24.59 14.65 4.78
N THR A 450 -23.65 14.49 3.85
CA THR A 450 -23.05 15.62 3.17
C THR A 450 -23.99 15.98 2.04
N THR A 451 -24.85 16.96 2.29
CA THR A 451 -25.07 17.96 1.26
C THR A 451 -23.71 18.40 0.75
N VAL A 452 -23.53 18.34 -0.57
CA VAL A 452 -22.30 18.69 -1.31
C VAL A 452 -21.61 19.90 -0.69
N HIS A 453 -20.43 19.69 -0.11
CA HIS A 453 -19.49 20.78 0.13
C HIS A 453 -18.14 20.31 -0.39
N ASP A 454 -17.76 20.86 -1.54
CA ASP A 454 -16.36 21.05 -1.88
C ASP A 454 -15.67 21.72 -0.68
N ILE A 455 -14.38 21.45 -0.46
CA ILE A 455 -13.60 22.21 0.52
C ILE A 455 -13.54 23.64 -0.01
N ASP A 456 -14.46 24.47 0.48
CA ASP A 456 -14.58 25.84 0.04
C ASP A 456 -13.34 26.62 0.52
N ALA A 457 -12.55 27.17 -0.41
CA ALA A 457 -11.45 28.11 -0.16
C ALA A 457 -11.94 29.34 0.62
N VAL A 458 -13.26 29.57 0.61
CA VAL A 458 -13.95 30.54 1.44
C VAL A 458 -15.01 29.86 2.30
N SER A 459 -15.00 30.10 3.61
CA SER A 459 -16.05 29.64 4.52
C SER A 459 -16.66 30.82 5.30
N LEU A 460 -17.72 30.58 6.08
CA LEU A 460 -18.37 31.58 6.95
C LEU A 460 -18.71 32.91 6.25
N VAL A 461 -19.46 32.88 5.14
CA VAL A 461 -19.81 34.12 4.44
C VAL A 461 -21.09 34.76 5.02
N ARG A 462 -21.02 36.04 5.39
CA ARG A 462 -22.14 36.82 5.91
C ARG A 462 -22.22 38.15 5.20
N LEU A 463 -23.44 38.61 4.93
CA LEU A 463 -23.70 39.92 4.34
C LEU A 463 -24.70 40.68 5.21
N TYR A 464 -24.23 41.71 5.93
CA TYR A 464 -25.03 42.40 6.94
C TYR A 464 -24.71 43.91 7.06
N PRO A 465 -25.66 44.76 7.48
CA PRO A 465 -27.08 44.45 7.62
C PRO A 465 -27.73 44.18 6.26
N ASN A 466 -28.74 43.32 6.25
CA ASN A 466 -29.53 43.00 5.07
C ASN A 466 -31.00 42.84 5.48
N PRO A 467 -31.89 43.83 5.22
CA PRO A 467 -31.69 44.95 4.29
C PRO A 467 -30.68 46.00 4.73
N ALA A 468 -29.94 46.56 3.76
CA ALA A 468 -28.99 47.65 3.94
C ALA A 468 -29.65 49.00 3.64
N THR A 469 -29.42 49.99 4.51
CA THR A 469 -29.91 51.37 4.33
C THR A 469 -28.83 52.29 3.72
N ARG A 470 -27.58 52.17 4.22
CA ARG A 470 -26.43 52.96 3.77
C ARG A 470 -25.24 52.11 3.33
N ASP A 471 -24.93 51.08 4.09
CA ASP A 471 -23.80 50.18 3.86
C ASP A 471 -24.17 48.74 4.23
N ALA A 472 -23.50 47.79 3.58
CA ALA A 472 -23.44 46.39 4.00
C ALA A 472 -21.97 45.96 4.14
N VAL A 473 -21.72 44.94 4.95
CA VAL A 473 -20.42 44.31 5.15
C VAL A 473 -20.53 42.87 4.69
N LEU A 474 -19.65 42.48 3.78
CA LEU A 474 -19.40 41.10 3.39
C LEU A 474 -18.25 40.56 4.24
N GLU A 475 -18.56 39.70 5.20
CA GLU A 475 -17.60 38.98 6.05
C GLU A 475 -17.41 37.56 5.52
N PHE A 476 -16.18 37.05 5.50
CA PHE A 476 -15.86 35.69 5.04
C PHE A 476 -14.49 35.23 5.56
N ASP A 477 -14.30 33.92 5.69
CA ASP A 477 -13.03 33.31 6.11
C ASP A 477 -12.29 32.69 4.93
N LEU A 478 -11.02 33.01 4.77
CA LEU A 478 -10.15 32.39 3.76
C LEU A 478 -9.34 31.24 4.34
N ALA A 479 -9.33 30.09 3.66
CA ALA A 479 -8.51 28.94 4.04
C ALA A 479 -7.02 29.13 3.73
N GLN A 480 -6.69 30.01 2.77
CA GLN A 480 -5.33 30.33 2.35
C GLN A 480 -5.24 31.75 1.76
N ARG A 481 -4.03 32.34 1.69
CA ARG A 481 -3.81 33.63 1.02
C ARG A 481 -4.20 33.53 -0.45
N THR A 482 -5.08 34.41 -0.94
CA THR A 482 -5.60 34.35 -2.32
C THR A 482 -6.08 35.73 -2.79
N ASP A 483 -6.02 35.97 -4.10
CA ASP A 483 -6.64 37.13 -4.74
C ASP A 483 -8.16 36.97 -4.80
N ILE A 484 -8.87 38.01 -4.38
CA ILE A 484 -10.32 38.05 -4.36
C ILE A 484 -10.89 39.18 -5.21
N SER A 485 -12.08 38.95 -5.77
CA SER A 485 -12.87 40.00 -6.44
C SER A 485 -14.30 40.01 -5.91
N VAL A 486 -14.82 41.19 -5.56
CA VAL A 486 -16.24 41.39 -5.23
C VAL A 486 -16.91 42.26 -6.29
N ASP A 487 -17.93 41.73 -6.93
CA ASP A 487 -18.79 42.44 -7.88
C ASP A 487 -20.20 42.61 -7.29
N VAL A 488 -20.92 43.68 -7.65
CA VAL A 488 -22.34 43.86 -7.31
C VAL A 488 -23.12 44.08 -8.60
N TYR A 489 -24.20 43.33 -8.79
CA TYR A 489 -25.07 43.37 -9.97
C TYR A 489 -26.51 43.75 -9.61
N ASP A 490 -27.21 44.45 -10.50
CA ASP A 490 -28.65 44.65 -10.41
C ASP A 490 -29.43 43.40 -10.88
N ILE A 491 -30.76 43.42 -10.77
CA ILE A 491 -31.63 42.29 -11.19
C ILE A 491 -31.60 42.03 -12.70
N GLN A 492 -31.13 42.98 -13.52
CA GLN A 492 -30.92 42.80 -14.96
C GLN A 492 -29.50 42.28 -15.28
N GLY A 493 -28.68 41.99 -14.26
CA GLY A 493 -27.32 41.48 -14.41
C GLY A 493 -26.28 42.54 -14.79
N ARG A 494 -26.61 43.83 -14.72
CA ARG A 494 -25.66 44.93 -14.98
C ARG A 494 -24.87 45.23 -13.72
N LYS A 495 -23.58 45.57 -13.85
CA LYS A 495 -22.75 45.98 -12.71
C LYS A 495 -23.32 47.26 -12.09
N ALA A 496 -23.68 47.18 -10.81
CA ALA A 496 -24.22 48.30 -10.02
C ALA A 496 -23.12 49.10 -9.31
N ALA A 497 -21.93 48.51 -9.11
CA ALA A 497 -20.77 49.17 -8.52
C ALA A 497 -19.45 48.73 -9.19
N ALA A 498 -18.39 49.50 -8.96
CA ALA A 498 -17.04 49.12 -9.37
C ALA A 498 -16.58 47.84 -8.63
N THR A 499 -15.84 46.99 -9.34
CA THR A 499 -15.28 45.75 -8.79
C THR A 499 -14.24 46.06 -7.71
N ILE A 500 -14.33 45.38 -6.57
CA ILE A 500 -13.35 45.47 -5.49
C ILE A 500 -12.38 44.30 -5.63
N ASN A 501 -11.11 44.57 -5.95
CA ASN A 501 -10.05 43.56 -6.01
C ASN A 501 -9.08 43.72 -4.84
N ARG A 502 -8.74 42.63 -4.15
CA ARG A 502 -7.78 42.62 -3.02
C ARG A 502 -6.99 41.31 -3.03
N ASN A 503 -5.72 41.37 -2.61
CA ASN A 503 -5.00 40.18 -2.14
C ASN A 503 -5.22 40.07 -0.63
N GLN A 504 -5.74 38.95 -0.15
CA GLN A 504 -6.07 38.76 1.27
C GLN A 504 -5.36 37.55 1.85
N VAL A 505 -5.02 37.61 3.13
CA VAL A 505 -4.37 36.53 3.89
C VAL A 505 -5.40 35.50 4.39
N THR A 506 -4.91 34.36 4.86
CA THR A 506 -5.72 33.36 5.57
C THR A 506 -6.43 33.97 6.79
N GLY A 507 -7.63 33.50 7.10
CA GLY A 507 -8.44 33.92 8.24
C GLY A 507 -9.57 34.88 7.85
N SER A 508 -10.20 35.49 8.86
CA SER A 508 -11.40 36.29 8.69
C SER A 508 -11.15 37.62 7.98
N GLN A 509 -11.99 37.91 6.98
CA GLN A 509 -11.94 39.08 6.12
C GLN A 509 -13.28 39.81 6.15
N SER A 510 -13.23 41.14 5.99
CA SER A 510 -14.43 41.97 5.91
C SER A 510 -14.30 43.03 4.80
N ILE A 511 -15.32 43.15 3.96
CA ILE A 511 -15.39 44.11 2.86
C ILE A 511 -16.65 44.94 2.99
N ARG A 512 -16.49 46.26 3.03
CA ARG A 512 -17.61 47.20 3.01
C ARG A 512 -18.13 47.38 1.58
N ILE A 513 -19.45 47.32 1.44
CA ILE A 513 -20.23 47.59 0.24
C ILE A 513 -21.09 48.83 0.50
N ALA A 514 -20.77 49.94 -0.17
CA ALA A 514 -21.53 51.17 -0.06
C ALA A 514 -22.86 51.06 -0.83
N ALA A 515 -23.98 51.01 -0.12
CA ALA A 515 -25.33 50.91 -0.69
C ALA A 515 -25.99 52.29 -0.88
N SER A 516 -25.34 53.38 -0.48
CA SER A 516 -25.80 54.77 -0.62
C SER A 516 -25.98 55.23 -2.09
N GLY A 517 -25.40 54.53 -3.06
CA GLY A 517 -25.64 54.75 -4.49
C GLY A 517 -26.74 53.90 -5.11
N PHE A 518 -27.31 52.94 -4.37
CA PHE A 518 -28.26 51.95 -4.90
C PHE A 518 -29.72 52.39 -4.68
N HIS A 519 -30.60 52.06 -5.61
CA HIS A 519 -32.04 52.26 -5.46
C HIS A 519 -32.62 51.18 -4.52
N ASN A 520 -33.81 51.41 -3.97
CA ASN A 520 -34.51 50.37 -3.21
C ASN A 520 -34.76 49.15 -4.11
N GLY A 521 -34.35 47.96 -3.68
CA GLY A 521 -34.45 46.76 -4.50
C GLY A 521 -33.45 45.66 -4.15
N PHE A 522 -33.39 44.65 -5.02
CA PHE A 522 -32.50 43.49 -4.88
C PHE A 522 -31.24 43.66 -5.74
N TYR A 523 -30.11 43.26 -5.18
CA TYR A 523 -28.81 43.23 -5.83
C TYR A 523 -28.13 41.87 -5.56
N MET A 524 -27.26 41.46 -6.47
CA MET A 524 -26.44 40.25 -6.31
C MET A 524 -24.99 40.62 -6.06
N VAL A 525 -24.48 40.29 -4.88
CA VAL A 525 -23.06 40.41 -4.51
C VAL A 525 -22.36 39.12 -4.87
N GLN A 526 -21.32 39.18 -5.68
CA GLN A 526 -20.55 38.02 -6.12
C GLN A 526 -19.13 38.11 -5.60
N LEU A 527 -18.71 37.14 -4.77
CA LEU A 527 -17.35 36.98 -4.29
C LEU A 527 -16.65 35.90 -5.12
N ARG A 528 -15.45 36.19 -5.62
CA ARG A 528 -14.55 35.19 -6.20
C ARG A 528 -13.27 35.11 -5.38
N ALA A 529 -12.78 33.90 -5.15
CA ALA A 529 -11.49 33.62 -4.52
C ALA A 529 -10.88 32.40 -5.22
N GLY A 530 -9.80 32.60 -5.99
CA GLY A 530 -9.23 31.55 -6.84
C GLY A 530 -10.24 31.05 -7.88
N SER A 531 -10.49 29.73 -7.92
CA SER A 531 -11.49 29.11 -8.79
C SER A 531 -12.93 29.18 -8.27
N GLN A 532 -13.13 29.61 -7.01
CA GLN A 532 -14.44 29.60 -6.37
C GLN A 532 -15.20 30.89 -6.59
N LYS A 533 -16.53 30.75 -6.72
CA LYS A 533 -17.46 31.84 -6.99
C LYS A 533 -18.70 31.65 -6.13
N MET A 534 -18.99 32.61 -5.27
CA MET A 534 -20.19 32.62 -4.43
C MET A 534 -21.03 33.86 -4.72
N GLN A 535 -22.34 33.75 -4.51
CA GLN A 535 -23.30 34.82 -4.77
C GLN A 535 -24.25 35.00 -3.58
N TYR A 536 -24.47 36.25 -3.18
CA TYR A 536 -25.28 36.63 -2.03
C TYR A 536 -26.25 37.73 -2.42
N LYS A 537 -27.51 37.59 -2.01
CA LYS A 537 -28.54 38.59 -2.23
C LYS A 537 -28.38 39.75 -1.24
N LEU A 538 -28.20 40.96 -1.75
CA LEU A 538 -28.29 42.21 -0.99
C LEU A 538 -29.66 42.84 -1.24
N VAL A 539 -30.37 43.17 -0.17
CA VAL A 539 -31.60 43.97 -0.22
C VAL A 539 -31.23 45.39 0.20
N VAL A 540 -31.56 46.38 -0.63
CA VAL A 540 -31.44 47.79 -0.27
C VAL A 540 -32.84 48.31 0.03
N ALA A 541 -33.05 48.81 1.24
CA ALA A 541 -34.31 49.40 1.66
C ALA A 541 -34.01 50.63 2.50
N ARG A 542 -34.37 51.80 1.96
CA ARG A 542 -34.24 53.10 2.62
C ARG A 542 -35.55 53.60 3.16
#